data_AF-A0A948JQ39-F1
#
_entry.id   AF-A0A948JQ39-F1
#
_cell.length_a   1.000
_cell.length_b   1.000
_cell.length_c   1.000
_cell.angle_alpha   90.00
_cell.angle_beta   90.00
_cell.angle_gamma   90.00
#
_symmetry.space_group_name_H-M   'P 1'
#
loop_
_entity.id
_entity.type
_entity.pdbx_description
1 polymer ?
#
loop_
_entity_poly.entity_id
_entity_poly.type
_entity_poly.pdbx_seq_one_letter_code
_entity_poly.pdbx_strand_id
1 'polypeptide(L)' 'DVLKVQLQSEIPELNVYQCGTYEMHSLDEAKQIAKNIIDRGVGVNKNDELTLAPEFLKS' A
#
# COMPACT_ATOMS: atom_id res chain seq x y z
N ASP A 1 0.13 -13.36 -2.35
CA ASP A 1 -1.19 -12.69 -2.42
C ASP A 1 -1.70 -12.52 -1.00
N VAL A 2 -1.81 -11.27 -0.53
CA VAL A 2 -2.21 -10.96 0.85
C VAL A 2 -3.66 -11.39 1.15
N LEU A 3 -4.52 -11.47 0.13
CA LEU A 3 -5.91 -11.90 0.31
C LEU A 3 -6.04 -13.36 0.72
N LYS A 4 -5.02 -14.18 0.45
CA LYS A 4 -5.00 -15.61 0.78
C LYS A 4 -4.39 -15.93 2.15
N VAL A 5 -3.67 -14.98 2.74
CA VAL A 5 -3.05 -15.14 4.06
C VAL A 5 -4.16 -15.20 5.11
N GLN A 6 -4.19 -16.24 5.93
CA GLN A 6 -5.26 -16.43 6.93
C GLN A 6 -4.86 -15.81 8.27
N LEU A 7 -3.61 -16.01 8.68
CA LEU A 7 -3.12 -15.59 9.98
C LEU A 7 -1.96 -14.62 9.83
N GLN A 8 -1.89 -13.66 10.75
CA GLN A 8 -0.79 -12.69 10.78
C GLN A 8 0.58 -13.33 10.98
N SER A 9 0.63 -14.49 11.64
CA SER A 9 1.85 -15.30 11.80
C SER A 9 2.36 -15.94 10.51
N GLU A 10 1.55 -15.98 9.45
CA GLU A 10 1.97 -16.45 8.12
C GLU A 10 2.67 -15.36 7.31
N ILE A 11 2.70 -14.11 7.81
CA ILE A 11 3.43 -13.02 7.18
C ILE A 11 4.94 -13.28 7.34
N PRO A 12 5.70 -13.37 6.23
CA PRO A 12 7.14 -13.56 6.30
C PRO A 12 7.79 -12.45 7.12
N GLU A 13 8.80 -12.81 7.91
CA GLU A 13 9.62 -11.88 8.70
C GLU A 13 8.86 -11.12 9.81
N LEU A 14 7.57 -11.43 10.05
CA LEU A 14 6.80 -10.86 11.15
C LEU A 14 7.18 -11.53 12.48
N ASN A 15 8.37 -11.19 12.96
CA ASN A 15 8.92 -11.62 14.24
C ASN A 15 9.95 -10.61 14.75
N VAL A 16 10.27 -10.71 16.04
CA VAL A 16 11.20 -9.81 16.75
C VAL A 16 12.63 -9.79 16.19
N TYR A 17 13.03 -10.83 15.45
CA TYR A 17 14.39 -10.96 14.94
C TYR A 17 14.57 -10.34 13.55
N GLN A 18 13.48 -10.16 12.79
CA GLN A 18 13.54 -9.79 11.37
C GLN A 18 12.73 -8.53 11.03
N CYS A 19 11.82 -8.08 11.91
CA CYS A 19 11.10 -6.83 11.73
C CYS A 19 11.44 -5.85 12.87
N GLY A 20 11.93 -4.66 12.49
CA GLY A 20 12.31 -3.61 13.45
C GLY A 20 11.14 -3.08 14.29
N THR A 21 9.89 -3.30 13.86
CA THR A 21 8.68 -2.91 14.61
C THR A 21 7.57 -3.94 14.41
N TYR A 22 7.85 -5.20 14.80
CA TYR A 22 6.98 -6.37 14.56
C TYR A 22 5.57 -6.29 15.20
N GLU A 23 5.35 -5.36 16.13
CA GLU A 23 4.04 -5.13 16.79
C GLU A 23 3.10 -4.25 15.96
N MET A 24 3.62 -3.44 15.03
CA MET A 24 2.83 -2.48 14.24
C MET A 24 2.34 -3.10 12.92
N HIS A 25 1.66 -4.24 13.01
CA HIS A 25 1.12 -4.93 11.84
C HIS A 25 -0.39 -5.14 11.98
N SER A 26 -1.10 -5.02 10.84
CA SER A 26 -2.53 -5.31 10.72
C SER A 26 -2.78 -6.07 9.41
N LEU A 27 -3.06 -7.38 9.51
CA LEU A 27 -3.37 -8.19 8.33
C LEU A 27 -4.69 -7.76 7.67
N ASP A 28 -5.67 -7.35 8.47
CA ASP A 28 -6.98 -6.93 7.97
C ASP A 28 -6.90 -5.65 7.15
N GLU A 29 -6.14 -4.66 7.63
CA GLU A 29 -5.89 -3.42 6.90
C GLU A 29 -5.16 -3.70 5.58
N ALA A 30 -4.13 -4.55 5.60
CA ALA A 30 -3.41 -4.95 4.40
C ALA A 30 -4.33 -5.61 3.36
N LYS A 31 -5.26 -6.48 3.79
CA LYS A 31 -6.28 -7.08 2.91
C LYS A 31 -7.27 -6.04 2.39
N GLN A 32 -7.71 -5.10 3.21
CA GLN A 32 -8.62 -4.03 2.79
C GLN A 32 -7.98 -3.15 1.72
N ILE A 33 -6.71 -2.75 1.90
CA ILE A 33 -5.96 -1.99 0.91
C ILE A 33 -5.86 -2.78 -0.40
N ALA A 34 -5.48 -4.06 -0.34
CA ALA A 34 -5.36 -4.89 -1.54
C ALA A 34 -6.69 -5.04 -2.30
N LYS A 35 -7.81 -5.26 -1.59
CA LYS A 35 -9.15 -5.28 -2.20
C LYS A 35 -9.47 -3.94 -2.85
N ASN A 36 -9.22 -2.83 -2.16
CA ASN A 36 -9.49 -1.49 -2.69
C ASN A 36 -8.73 -1.22 -4.01
N ILE A 37 -7.47 -1.63 -4.11
CA ILE A 37 -6.68 -1.47 -5.33
C ILE A 37 -7.21 -2.35 -6.46
N ILE A 38 -7.57 -3.61 -6.17
CA ILE A 38 -8.15 -4.52 -7.17
C ILE A 38 -9.48 -3.96 -7.69
N ASP A 39 -10.36 -3.51 -6.79
CA ASP A 39 -11.70 -3.00 -7.13
C ASP A 39 -11.62 -1.70 -7.94
N ARG A 40 -10.64 -0.83 -7.65
CA ARG A 40 -10.43 0.43 -8.37
C ARG A 40 -9.64 0.26 -9.67
N GLY A 41 -8.88 -0.81 -9.79
CA GLY A 41 -7.93 -1.02 -10.88
C GLY A 41 -6.66 -0.17 -10.75
N VAL A 42 -5.72 -0.40 -11.66
CA VAL A 42 -4.42 0.31 -11.70
C VAL A 42 -4.34 1.12 -13.00
N GLY A 43 -4.26 2.44 -12.85
CA GLY A 43 -4.07 3.38 -13.95
C GLY A 43 -2.60 3.73 -14.20
N VAL A 44 -2.33 4.34 -15.35
CA VAL A 44 -1.01 4.90 -15.69
C VAL A 44 -1.12 6.42 -15.66
N ASN A 45 -0.40 7.06 -14.73
CA ASN A 45 -0.31 8.50 -14.66
C ASN A 45 0.62 9.02 -15.77
N LYS A 46 0.20 10.05 -16.51
CA LYS A 46 1.05 10.73 -17.50
C LYS A 46 1.43 12.12 -16.99
N ASN A 47 2.72 12.41 -16.97
CA ASN A 47 3.23 13.71 -16.49
C ASN A 47 2.60 14.89 -17.24
N ASP A 48 2.42 14.77 -18.56
CA ASP A 48 1.81 15.83 -19.39
C ASP A 48 0.36 16.14 -18.98
N GLU A 49 -0.39 15.14 -18.50
CA GLU A 49 -1.78 15.28 -18.03
C GLU A 49 -1.84 15.80 -16.58
N LEU A 50 -0.77 15.65 -15.81
CA LEU A 50 -0.67 16.04 -14.40
C LEU A 50 0.22 17.28 -14.18
N THR A 51 0.69 17.91 -15.25
CA THR A 51 1.58 19.06 -15.17
C THR A 51 0.86 20.21 -14.47
N LEU A 52 1.49 20.73 -13.41
CA LEU A 52 0.91 21.80 -12.62
C LEU A 52 0.98 23.12 -13.42
N ALA A 53 -0.13 23.85 -13.47
CA ALA A 53 -0.20 25.10 -14.19
C ALA A 53 0.72 26.18 -13.55
N PRO A 54 1.38 27.06 -14.33
CA PRO A 54 2.37 28.02 -13.84
C PRO A 54 1.89 28.94 -12.71
N GLU A 55 0.59 29.23 -12.66
CA GLU A 55 -0.07 30.04 -11.63
C GLU A 55 -0.01 29.40 -10.24
N PHE A 56 0.04 28.06 -10.14
CA PHE A 56 0.15 27.34 -8.87
C PHE A 56 1.61 27.14 -8.42
N LEU A 57 2.59 27.52 -9.25
CA LEU A 57 4.02 27.35 -8.97
C LEU A 57 4.68 28.58 -8.34
N LYS A 58 3.97 29.71 -8.21
CA LYS A 58 4.53 30.94 -7.63
C LYS A 58 4.27 31.00 -6.13
N SER A 59 5.36 31.03 -5.37
CA SER A 59 5.44 31.31 -3.92
C SER A 59 5.31 32.78 -3.60
#